data_AF-A0A814XF54-F1
#
_entry.id   AF-A0A814XF54-F1
#
_cell.length_a   1.000
_cell.length_b   1.000
_cell.length_c   1.000
_cell.angle_alpha   90.00
_cell.angle_beta   90.00
_cell.angle_gamma   90.00
#
_symmetry.space_group_name_H-M   'P 1'
#
loop_
_entity.id
_entity.type
_entity.pdbx_description
1 polymer ?
#
loop_
_entity_poly.entity_id
_entity_poly.type
_entity_poly.pdbx_seq_one_letter_code
_entity_poly.pdbx_strand_id
1 'polypeptide(L)'
;MDLSGNHIDDTGTQYLANVLQNNATITELNISNNEISDVGVQYLADMLRNNTTITKMKLTANKSKYCEAIGITIGIRNDKVF
;
A
#
# COMPACT_ATOMS: atom_id res chain seq x y z
N MET A 1 11.20 3.01 1.41
CA MET A 1 10.76 4.41 1.29
C MET A 1 9.86 4.73 2.47
N ASP A 2 10.13 5.82 3.19
CA ASP A 2 9.30 6.27 4.31
C ASP A 2 8.59 7.57 3.94
N LEU A 3 7.26 7.51 3.97
CA LEU A 3 6.32 8.58 3.72
C LEU A 3 5.33 8.71 4.89
N SER A 4 5.67 8.19 6.07
CA SER A 4 4.81 8.35 7.24
C SER A 4 4.68 9.81 7.67
N GLY A 5 3.49 10.21 8.12
CA GLY A 5 3.26 11.58 8.60
C GLY A 5 3.16 12.67 7.51
N ASN A 6 2.82 12.31 6.27
CA ASN A 6 2.86 13.23 5.11
C ASN A 6 1.49 13.72 4.60
N HIS A 7 0.43 13.71 5.43
CA HIS A 7 -0.93 14.11 5.03
C HIS A 7 -1.40 13.51 3.69
N ILE A 8 -0.94 12.30 3.37
CA ILE A 8 -1.30 11.63 2.13
C ILE A 8 -2.76 11.19 2.23
N ASP A 9 -3.60 11.70 1.32
CA ASP A 9 -5.00 11.32 1.20
C ASP A 9 -5.19 10.25 0.11
N ASP A 10 -6.44 9.93 -0.22
CA ASP A 10 -6.76 8.92 -1.23
C ASP A 10 -6.25 9.29 -2.63
N THR A 11 -6.21 10.59 -2.96
CA THR A 11 -5.73 11.09 -4.26
C THR A 11 -4.21 10.97 -4.33
N GLY A 12 -3.50 11.39 -3.27
CA GLY A 12 -2.06 11.18 -3.14
C GLY A 12 -1.70 9.70 -3.20
N THR A 13 -2.53 8.85 -2.59
CA THR A 13 -2.36 7.39 -2.63
C THR A 13 -2.54 6.82 -4.03
N GLN A 14 -3.49 7.32 -4.83
CA GLN A 14 -3.68 6.92 -6.22
C GLN A 14 -2.44 7.23 -7.08
N TYR A 15 -1.89 8.44 -6.96
CA TYR A 15 -0.66 8.81 -7.67
C TYR A 15 0.52 7.95 -7.24
N LEU A 16 0.65 7.71 -5.93
CA LEU A 16 1.68 6.86 -5.38
C LEU A 16 1.55 5.43 -5.92
N ALA A 17 0.34 4.87 -5.96
CA ALA A 17 0.05 3.56 -6.52
C ALA A 17 0.46 3.47 -8.00
N ASN A 18 0.13 4.46 -8.81
CA ASN A 18 0.50 4.48 -10.23
C ASN A 18 2.02 4.52 -10.46
N VAL A 19 2.74 5.30 -9.64
CA VAL A 19 4.22 5.37 -9.72
C VAL A 19 4.86 4.07 -9.22
N LEU A 20 4.33 3.50 -8.15
CA LEU A 20 4.87 2.29 -7.55
C LEU A 20 4.56 1.03 -8.36
N GLN A 21 3.48 1.00 -9.14
CA GLN A 21 3.09 -0.18 -9.91
C GLN A 21 4.22 -0.72 -10.78
N ASN A 22 4.97 0.15 -11.46
CA ASN A 22 6.10 -0.22 -12.32
C ASN A 22 7.46 -0.04 -11.63
N ASN A 23 7.47 0.26 -10.33
CA ASN A 23 8.72 0.47 -9.61
C ASN A 23 9.38 -0.89 -9.29
N ALA A 24 10.65 -1.01 -9.70
CA ALA A 24 11.48 -2.21 -9.53
C ALA A 24 12.56 -2.06 -8.43
N THR A 25 12.55 -0.97 -7.67
CA THR A 25 13.63 -0.64 -6.71
C THR A 25 13.16 -0.58 -5.26
N ILE A 26 11.90 -0.20 -5.01
CA ILE A 26 11.31 -0.02 -3.69
C ILE A 26 10.76 -1.37 -3.23
N THR A 27 11.37 -1.91 -2.18
CA THR A 27 10.97 -3.18 -1.56
C THR A 27 10.15 -2.99 -0.29
N GLU A 28 10.30 -1.85 0.38
CA GLU A 28 9.60 -1.52 1.62
C GLU A 28 8.97 -0.12 1.52
N LEU A 29 7.70 0.01 1.90
CA LEU A 29 6.97 1.29 1.92
C LEU A 29 6.32 1.51 3.29
N ASN A 30 6.60 2.67 3.89
CA ASN A 30 5.90 3.12 5.10
C ASN A 30 5.04 4.34 4.76
N ILE A 31 3.73 4.21 4.89
CA ILE A 31 2.73 5.29 4.67
C ILE A 31 1.81 5.40 5.89
N SER A 32 2.32 5.02 7.06
CA SER A 32 1.60 5.16 8.33
C SER A 32 1.36 6.62 8.70
N ASN A 33 0.39 6.87 9.58
CA ASN A 33 0.09 8.22 10.08
C ASN A 33 -0.22 9.22 8.95
N ASN A 34 -1.10 8.82 8.02
CA ASN A 34 -1.56 9.65 6.90
C ASN A 34 -3.10 9.70 6.91
N GLU A 35 -3.69 10.26 5.87
CA GLU A 35 -5.14 10.46 5.74
C GLU A 35 -5.81 9.45 4.78
N ILE A 36 -5.20 8.28 4.61
CA ILE A 36 -5.64 7.27 3.64
C ILE A 36 -6.91 6.59 4.15
N SER A 37 -7.98 6.65 3.36
CA SER A 37 -9.24 5.97 3.66
C SER A 37 -9.30 4.59 2.98
N ASP A 38 -10.43 3.89 3.09
CA ASP A 38 -10.64 2.61 2.43
C ASP A 38 -10.50 2.71 0.89
N VAL A 39 -10.77 3.89 0.31
CA VAL A 39 -10.59 4.16 -1.12
C VAL A 39 -9.11 4.14 -1.50
N GLY A 40 -8.26 4.85 -0.77
CA GLY A 40 -6.81 4.85 -0.99
C GLY A 40 -6.21 3.45 -0.82
N VAL A 41 -6.70 2.69 0.16
CA VAL A 41 -6.30 1.30 0.38
C VAL A 41 -6.63 0.41 -0.82
N GLN A 42 -7.77 0.62 -1.49
CA GLN A 42 -8.13 -0.11 -2.70
C GLN A 42 -7.14 0.15 -3.84
N TYR A 43 -6.70 1.39 -4.05
CA TYR A 43 -5.66 1.70 -5.05
C TYR A 43 -4.34 0.99 -4.74
N LEU A 44 -3.94 0.92 -3.47
CA LEU A 44 -2.75 0.18 -3.05
C LEU A 44 -2.89 -1.32 -3.29
N ALA A 45 -4.07 -1.90 -3.03
CA ALA A 45 -4.35 -3.30 -3.28
C ALA A 45 -4.19 -3.66 -4.77
N ASP A 46 -4.76 -2.84 -5.66
CA ASP A 46 -4.66 -3.05 -7.10
C ASP A 46 -3.24 -2.86 -7.64
N MET A 47 -2.48 -1.92 -7.06
CA MET A 47 -1.06 -1.77 -7.36
C MET A 47 -0.26 -3.00 -6.94
N LEU A 48 -0.50 -3.52 -5.73
CA LEU A 48 0.22 -4.69 -5.20
C LEU A 48 -0.08 -5.99 -5.95
N ARG A 49 -1.25 -6.11 -6.60
CA ARG A 49 -1.54 -7.25 -7.50
C ARG A 49 -0.58 -7.31 -8.69
N ASN A 50 -0.08 -6.18 -9.13
CA ASN A 50 0.79 -6.05 -10.30
C ASN A 50 2.26 -5.81 -9.93
N ASN A 51 2.52 -5.20 -8.77
CA ASN A 51 3.86 -4.93 -8.30
C ASN A 51 4.45 -6.16 -7.57
N THR A 52 5.57 -6.63 -8.08
CA THR A 52 6.27 -7.80 -7.56
C THR A 52 7.58 -7.41 -6.84
N THR A 53 7.78 -6.14 -6.53
CA THR A 53 9.02 -5.63 -5.93
C THR A 53 8.83 -5.32 -4.46
N ILE A 54 7.72 -4.66 -4.13
CA ILE A 54 7.34 -4.34 -2.76
C ILE A 54 7.07 -5.67 -2.06
N THR A 55 7.67 -5.85 -0.89
CA THR A 55 7.51 -7.04 -0.04
C THR A 55 7.04 -6.66 1.36
N LYS A 56 7.16 -5.39 1.74
CA LYS A 56 6.66 -4.88 3.02
C LYS A 56 5.96 -3.54 2.83
N MET A 57 4.76 -3.42 3.39
CA MET A 57 4.01 -2.17 3.42
C MET A 57 3.46 -1.91 4.83
N LYS A 58 3.61 -0.68 5.34
CA LYS A 58 3.03 -0.24 6.63
C LYS A 58 1.97 0.83 6.39
N LEU A 59 0.76 0.59 6.88
CA LEU A 59 -0.41 1.46 6.72
C LEU A 59 -1.08 1.83 8.07
N THR A 60 -0.40 1.62 9.20
CA THR A 60 -0.98 1.89 10.53
C THR A 60 -1.35 3.36 10.73
N ALA A 61 -2.35 3.64 11.59
CA ALA A 61 -2.79 5.00 11.91
C ALA A 61 -3.22 5.82 10.67
N ASN A 62 -4.09 5.24 9.83
CA ASN A 62 -4.73 5.91 8.70
C ASN A 62 -6.25 6.01 8.93
N LYS A 63 -7.00 6.66 8.02
CA LYS A 63 -8.45 6.88 8.12
C LYS A 63 -9.31 5.69 7.65
N SER A 64 -8.70 4.59 7.19
CA SER A 64 -9.38 3.36 6.79
C SER A 64 -10.20 2.77 7.95
N LYS A 65 -11.50 2.57 7.73
CA LYS A 65 -12.44 2.03 8.71
C LYS A 65 -12.61 0.52 8.55
N TYR A 66 -12.59 0.05 7.31
CA TYR A 66 -12.75 -1.35 6.98
C TYR A 66 -11.38 -1.89 6.58
N CYS A 67 -10.67 -2.37 7.59
CA CYS A 67 -9.43 -3.12 7.41
C CYS A 67 -9.70 -4.52 6.79
N GLU A 68 -10.68 -4.69 5.89
CA GLU A 68 -10.85 -5.91 5.07
C GLU A 68 -9.77 -6.04 3.98
N ALA A 69 -8.90 -5.04 3.85
CA ALA A 69 -7.57 -5.20 3.25
C ALA A 69 -6.59 -6.01 4.14
N ILE A 70 -7.10 -7.01 4.87
CA ILE A 70 -6.32 -7.99 5.66
C ILE A 70 -5.20 -8.62 4.82
N GLY A 71 -5.34 -8.67 3.50
CA GLY A 71 -4.30 -9.13 2.57
C GLY A 71 -3.04 -8.24 2.50
N ILE A 72 -3.12 -6.94 2.77
CA ILE A 72 -1.99 -6.02 2.56
C ILE A 72 -0.97 -6.07 3.71
N THR A 73 -1.40 -6.47 4.91
CA THR A 73 -0.50 -6.58 6.07
C THR A 73 0.14 -7.98 6.22
N ILE A 74 -0.37 -9.02 5.53
CA ILE A 74 0.08 -10.41 5.75
C ILE A 74 0.59 -11.12 4.47
N GLY A 75 0.26 -10.63 3.26
CA GLY A 75 0.30 -11.47 2.06
C GLY A 75 1.13 -11.01 0.87
N ILE A 76 2.12 -10.12 1.01
CA ILE A 76 2.99 -9.80 -0.15
C ILE A 76 4.00 -10.94 -0.34
N ARG A 77 3.51 -11.98 -1.04
CA ARG A 77 4.11 -13.25 -1.48
C ARG A 77 4.07 -14.42 -0.49
N ASN A 78 2.90 -15.05 -0.40
CA ASN A 78 2.87 -16.52 -0.45
C ASN A 78 3.06 -16.94 -1.92
N ASP A 79 4.29 -16.83 -2.43
CA ASP A 79 4.63 -17.50 -3.69
C ASP A 79 4.70 -19.01 -3.39
N LYS A 80 3.56 -19.70 -3.51
CA LYS A 80 3.34 -21.04 -4.10
C LYS A 80 2.10 -21.77 -3.57
N VAL A 81 1.20 -22.06 -4.52
CA VAL A 81 0.62 -23.40 -4.78
C VAL A 81 -0.58 -23.85 -3.91
N PHE A 82 -1.70 -24.05 -4.63
CA PHE A 82 -3.03 -24.61 -4.28
C PHE A 82 -3.94 -23.81 -3.34
#